data_AF-S4NRN9-F1
#
_entry.id   AF-S4NRN9-F1
#
_cell.length_a   1.000
_cell.length_b   1.000
_cell.length_c   1.000
_cell.angle_alpha   90.00
_cell.angle_beta   90.00
_cell.angle_gamma   90.00
#
_symmetry.space_group_name_H-M   'P 1'
#
loop_
_entity.id
_entity.type
_entity.pdbx_description
1 polymer ?
#
loop_
_entity_poly.entity_id
_entity_poly.type
_entity_poly.pdbx_seq_one_letter_code
_entity_poly.pdbx_strand_id
1 'polypeptide(L)' 'MQSALSGPDLTVGHLRSSGLKAAVTCRRRIAFGPVLRGRERWLRERGLLSAAENKEELVVVRAELPV' A
#
# COMPACT_ATOMS: atom_id res chain seq x y z
N MET A 1 -9.95 8.94 -2.32
CA MET A 1 -10.21 7.49 -2.21
C MET A 1 -8.84 6.80 -2.27
N GLN A 2 -8.35 6.21 -1.19
CA GLN A 2 -7.05 5.51 -1.20
C GLN A 2 -7.31 4.01 -1.40
N SER A 3 -6.68 3.45 -2.42
CA SER A 3 -6.88 2.09 -2.95
C SER A 3 -5.52 1.40 -3.08
N ALA A 4 -5.47 0.20 -3.68
CA ALA A 4 -4.33 -0.70 -3.94
C ALA A 4 -3.09 -0.08 -4.66
N LEU A 5 -3.02 1.25 -4.77
CA LEU A 5 -2.13 2.11 -5.57
C LEU A 5 -1.10 2.86 -4.72
N SER A 6 -0.99 2.57 -3.43
CA SER A 6 -0.26 3.45 -2.50
C SER A 6 1.23 3.58 -2.81
N GLY A 7 1.80 2.66 -3.60
CA GLY A 7 3.17 2.74 -4.09
C GLY A 7 4.16 3.04 -2.96
N PRO A 8 4.30 2.17 -1.95
CA PRO A 8 5.10 2.48 -0.77
C PRO A 8 6.56 2.78 -1.10
N ASP A 9 7.08 2.21 -2.18
CA ASP A 9 8.42 2.51 -2.69
C ASP A 9 8.54 3.96 -3.17
N LEU A 10 7.49 4.56 -3.74
CA LEU A 10 7.43 5.99 -4.06
C LEU A 10 7.45 6.85 -2.79
N THR A 11 6.68 6.46 -1.77
CA THR A 11 6.69 7.14 -0.47
C THR A 11 8.09 7.10 0.16
N VAL A 12 8.72 5.93 0.18
CA VAL A 12 10.10 5.77 0.68
C VAL A 12 11.08 6.60 -0.16
N GLY A 13 10.91 6.65 -1.48
CA GLY A 13 11.69 7.50 -2.37
C GLY A 13 11.58 8.98 -2.04
N HIS A 14 10.37 9.48 -1.80
CA HIS A 14 10.14 10.89 -1.42
C HIS A 14 10.74 11.22 -0.04
N LEU A 15 10.61 10.33 0.95
CA LEU A 15 11.23 10.50 2.27
C LEU A 15 12.78 10.46 2.16
N ARG A 16 13.28 9.56 1.31
CA ARG A 16 14.57 9.55 0.61
C ARG A 16 15.07 10.96 0.32
N SER A 17 14.41 11.55 -0.67
CA SER A 17 14.78 12.83 -1.25
C SER A 17 14.62 14.01 -0.29
N SER A 18 13.83 13.87 0.77
CA SER A 18 13.69 14.90 1.82
C SER A 18 14.76 14.81 2.92
N GLY A 19 15.77 13.94 2.79
CA GLY A 19 16.87 13.83 3.74
C GLY A 19 16.61 12.88 4.92
N LEU A 20 15.54 12.08 4.88
CA LEU A 20 15.23 11.10 5.93
C LEU A 20 15.82 9.74 5.57
N LYS A 21 16.30 9.01 6.57
CA LYS A 21 16.60 7.58 6.40
C LYS A 21 15.28 6.79 6.47
N ALA A 22 14.73 6.43 5.32
CA ALA A 22 13.45 5.73 5.24
C ALA A 22 13.54 4.33 4.60
N ALA A 23 12.70 3.41 5.08
CA ALA A 23 12.55 2.05 4.53
C ALA A 23 11.19 1.43 4.90
N VAL A 24 10.75 0.46 4.09
CA VAL A 24 9.68 -0.46 4.50
C VAL A 24 10.27 -1.47 5.48
N THR A 25 9.72 -1.53 6.69
CA THR A 25 10.21 -2.42 7.76
C THR A 25 9.36 -3.67 7.92
N CYS A 26 8.12 -3.65 7.43
CA CYS A 26 7.23 -4.81 7.47
C CYS A 26 6.29 -4.80 6.27
N ARG A 27 6.00 -6.00 5.75
CA ARG A 27 4.96 -6.25 4.74
C ARG A 27 4.11 -7.43 5.19
N ARG A 28 2.79 -7.33 5.05
CA ARG A 28 1.87 -8.42 5.37
C ARG A 28 0.70 -8.45 4.40
N ARG A 29 0.45 -9.62 3.81
CA ARG A 29 -0.79 -9.85 3.05
C ARG A 29 -1.89 -10.35 3.98
N ILE A 30 -2.99 -9.64 4.02
CA ILE A 30 -4.19 -9.99 4.80
C ILE A 30 -5.38 -10.12 3.87
N ALA A 31 -6.44 -10.79 4.30
CA ALA A 31 -7.69 -10.78 3.55
C ALA A 31 -8.29 -9.36 3.56
N PHE A 32 -9.04 -9.01 2.51
CA PHE A 32 -9.67 -7.70 2.42
C PHE A 32 -10.50 -7.35 3.66
N GLY A 33 -10.36 -6.10 4.10
CA GLY A 33 -11.25 -5.48 5.09
C GLY A 33 -12.64 -5.16 4.52
N PRO A 34 -13.60 -4.71 5.37
CA PRO A 34 -14.99 -4.45 4.98
C PRO A 34 -15.14 -3.49 3.79
N VAL A 35 -14.27 -2.49 3.69
CA VAL A 35 -14.29 -1.49 2.61
C VAL A 35 -13.94 -2.11 1.26
N LEU A 36 -12.82 -2.85 1.18
CA LEU A 36 -12.40 -3.50 -0.07
C LEU A 36 -13.36 -4.62 -0.45
N ARG A 37 -13.89 -5.39 0.51
CA ARG A 37 -14.93 -6.40 0.25
C ARG A 37 -16.20 -5.78 -0.32
N GLY A 38 -16.68 -4.67 0.26
CA GLY A 38 -17.88 -3.98 -0.23
C GLY A 38 -17.72 -3.37 -1.62
N ARG A 39 -16.48 -3.09 -2.06
CA ARG A 39 -16.17 -2.48 -3.37
C ARG A 39 -15.53 -3.44 -4.36
N GLU A 40 -15.37 -4.71 -4.00
CA GLU A 40 -14.60 -5.69 -4.76
C GLU A 40 -15.06 -5.78 -6.21
N ARG A 41 -16.38 -5.93 -6.44
CA ARG A 41 -16.97 -6.01 -7.78
C ARG A 41 -16.67 -4.78 -8.63
N TRP A 42 -16.91 -3.59 -8.08
CA TRP A 42 -16.65 -2.33 -8.77
C TRP A 42 -15.16 -2.15 -9.10
N LEU A 43 -14.27 -2.54 -8.17
CA LEU A 43 -12.81 -2.49 -8.40
C LEU A 43 -12.38 -3.46 -9.51
N ARG A 44 -12.96 -4.67 -9.56
CA ARG A 44 -12.71 -5.66 -10.62
C ARG A 44 -13.18 -5.16 -11.98
N GLU A 45 -14.39 -4.61 -12.06
CA GLU A 45 -14.95 -4.03 -13.28
C GLU A 45 -14.10 -2.87 -13.82
N ARG A 46 -13.45 -2.11 -12.92
CA ARG A 46 -12.54 -1.02 -13.27
C ARG A 46 -11.11 -1.48 -13.59
N GLY A 47 -10.83 -2.79 -13.51
CA GLY A 47 -9.47 -3.33 -13.69
C GLY A 47 -8.49 -2.95 -12.57
N LEU A 48 -8.99 -2.42 -11.46
CA LEU A 48 -8.18 -2.01 -10.30
C LEU A 48 -7.90 -3.17 -9.34
N LEU A 49 -8.53 -4.32 -9.57
CA LEU A 49 -8.32 -5.54 -8.79
C LEU A 49 -8.38 -6.77 -9.71
N SER A 50 -7.33 -7.58 -9.71
CA SER A 50 -7.27 -8.82 -10.51
C SER A 50 -8.28 -9.83 -9.99
N ALA A 51 -9.01 -10.53 -10.86
CA ALA A 51 -10.06 -11.51 -10.53
C ALA A 51 -9.67 -12.54 -9.45
N ALA A 52 -8.39 -12.91 -9.36
CA ALA A 52 -7.88 -13.87 -8.37
C ALA A 52 -7.47 -13.24 -7.03
N GLU A 53 -7.37 -11.90 -6.96
CA GLU A 53 -6.87 -11.18 -5.80
C GLU A 53 -7.98 -10.99 -4.76
N ASN A 54 -7.77 -11.54 -3.57
CA ASN A 54 -8.69 -11.46 -2.42
C ASN A 54 -7.98 -10.99 -1.13
N LYS A 55 -6.75 -10.51 -1.27
CA LYS A 55 -5.88 -10.05 -0.19
C LYS A 55 -5.33 -8.67 -0.51
N GLU A 56 -5.17 -7.85 0.52
CA GLU A 56 -4.49 -6.56 0.46
C GLU A 56 -3.11 -6.66 1.15
N GLU A 57 -2.16 -5.84 0.71
CA GLU A 57 -0.86 -5.70 1.35
C GLU A 57 -0.85 -4.51 2.31
N LEU A 58 -0.54 -4.77 3.57
CA LEU A 58 -0.20 -3.76 4.55
C LEU A 58 1.32 -3.61 4.62
N VAL A 59 1.78 -2.36 4.63
CA VAL A 59 3.20 -2.01 4.70
C VAL A 59 3.43 -1.00 5.81
N VAL A 60 4.53 -1.18 6.54
CA VAL A 60 5.00 -0.23 7.55
C VAL A 60 6.23 0.48 7.00
N VAL A 61 6.15 1.80 6.85
CA VAL A 61 7.29 2.65 6.48
C VAL A 61 7.82 3.31 7.74
N ARG A 62 9.12 3.14 8.01
CA ARG A 62 9.86 3.88 9.03
C ARG A 62 10.69 4.97 8.37
N ALA A 63 10.70 6.17 8.94
CA ALA A 63 11.58 7.26 8.54
C ALA A 63 12.13 7.95 9.79
N GLU A 64 13.45 8.19 9.79
CA GLU A 64 14.16 8.85 10.88
C GLU A 64 15.04 9.98 10.33
N LEU A 65 15.15 11.09 11.08
CA LEU A 65 16.14 12.13 10.83
C LEU A 65 17.52 11.59 11.19
N PRO A 66 18.52 11.66 10.29
CA PRO A 66 19.90 11.36 10.64
C PRO A 66 20.39 12.33 11.72
N VAL A 67 21.02 11.79 12.77
CA VAL A 67 21.72 12.54 13.82
C VAL A 67 23.13 12.87 13.41
#